data_AF-A0A0S9PZ74-F1
#
_entry.id   AF-A0A0S9PZ74-F1
#
_cell.length_a   1.000
_cell.length_b   1.000
_cell.length_c   1.000
_cell.angle_alpha   90.00
_cell.angle_beta   90.00
_cell.angle_gamma   90.00
#
_symmetry.space_group_name_H-M   'P 1'
#
loop_
_entity.id
_entity.type
_entity.pdbx_description
1 polymer ?
#
loop_
_entity_poly.entity_id
_entity_poly.type
_entity_poly.pdbx_seq_one_letter_code
_entity_poly.pdbx_strand_id
1 'polypeptide(L)'
;MTADTLARADTGPQKAQGPTPRPASNPAPMKHDDVHAVYLAGPMTGIPAFNYPAFMNAAAALEGVGYAVFNPATHTGLDTRGLTGNEAADHPSLRGLDRRVAFLAYTQFILAEADAVAVLPGWETSKGARAEVALALAAGLLIIDAMTGERTEVDLRAAEPQTPRCASQRPVALVPAITAARRSESGEVRITSATGGQKGQKEAAFDLIPAGVLRELAVLFGRGNLKYPPGPDGTPNWKAGYPWSLTKAALDRHINTFWSREEDYDAEMGVKHVVNAIWHLIVLAWFMENRPEFDDRPRAETYVGALPTPQWLLDKAAADAAQPLIQDTSRGPA
;
A
#
# COMPACT_ATOMS: atom_id res chain seq x y z
N MET A 1 10.53 -24.88 -72.86
CA MET A 1 10.36 -25.86 -71.77
C MET A 1 11.65 -25.92 -70.97
N THR A 2 11.52 -26.01 -69.65
CA THR A 2 12.53 -26.38 -68.63
C THR A 2 13.81 -25.53 -68.52
N ALA A 3 13.91 -24.80 -67.41
CA ALA A 3 14.76 -25.14 -66.26
C ALA A 3 14.61 -24.03 -65.21
N ASP A 4 14.39 -24.36 -63.94
CA ASP A 4 15.38 -23.99 -62.90
C ASP A 4 15.12 -24.63 -61.53
N THR A 5 16.19 -25.24 -61.03
CA THR A 5 16.76 -25.26 -59.67
C THR A 5 15.95 -25.67 -58.43
N LEU A 6 16.48 -26.74 -57.81
CA LEU A 6 16.28 -27.25 -56.46
C LEU A 6 16.88 -26.31 -55.39
N ALA A 7 16.14 -26.06 -54.31
CA ALA A 7 16.72 -25.71 -53.01
C ALA A 7 15.93 -26.41 -51.89
N ARG A 8 16.60 -27.33 -51.19
CA ARG A 8 16.09 -28.02 -49.99
C ARG A 8 16.23 -27.08 -48.78
N ALA A 9 15.13 -26.82 -48.08
CA ALA A 9 15.13 -26.16 -46.78
C ALA A 9 14.96 -27.20 -45.66
N ASP A 10 15.90 -27.12 -44.73
CA ASP A 10 16.04 -27.85 -43.47
C ASP A 10 14.83 -27.62 -42.54
N THR A 11 14.23 -28.70 -42.01
CA THR A 11 13.10 -28.62 -41.07
C THR A 11 13.53 -29.12 -39.69
N GLY A 12 14.01 -28.19 -38.86
CA GLY A 12 14.16 -28.43 -37.42
C GLY A 12 12.79 -28.49 -36.69
N PRO A 13 12.70 -29.17 -35.55
CA PRO A 13 11.41 -29.40 -34.88
C PRO A 13 10.86 -28.11 -34.24
N GLN A 14 9.61 -27.80 -34.57
CA GLN A 14 8.85 -26.71 -33.96
C GLN A 14 8.55 -27.04 -32.49
N LYS A 15 9.00 -26.17 -31.56
CA LYS A 15 8.59 -26.21 -30.14
C LYS A 15 7.11 -25.82 -30.05
N ALA A 16 6.30 -26.73 -29.49
CA ALA A 16 4.91 -26.49 -29.15
C ALA A 16 4.77 -25.28 -28.21
N GLN A 17 3.98 -24.29 -28.61
CA GLN A 17 3.57 -23.18 -27.76
C GLN A 17 2.51 -23.68 -26.77
N GLY A 18 2.80 -23.55 -25.47
CA GLY A 18 1.84 -23.85 -24.40
C GLY A 18 0.65 -22.88 -24.41
N PRO A 19 -0.47 -23.25 -23.75
CA PRO A 19 -1.71 -22.47 -23.79
C PRO A 19 -1.53 -21.12 -23.11
N THR A 20 -2.02 -20.06 -23.75
CA THR A 20 -2.09 -18.71 -23.18
C THR A 20 -3.04 -18.69 -21.98
N PRO A 21 -2.68 -18.01 -20.87
CA PRO A 21 -3.58 -17.87 -19.73
C PRO A 21 -4.79 -17.02 -20.13
N ARG A 22 -5.99 -17.51 -19.81
CA ARG A 22 -7.26 -16.80 -19.98
C ARG A 22 -7.28 -15.59 -19.03
N PRO A 23 -7.73 -14.38 -19.43
CA PRO A 23 -7.91 -13.29 -18.50
C PRO A 23 -8.89 -13.71 -17.40
N ALA A 24 -8.58 -13.36 -16.15
CA ALA A 24 -9.49 -13.55 -15.03
C ALA A 24 -10.84 -12.95 -15.40
N SER A 25 -11.89 -13.77 -15.44
CA SER A 25 -13.25 -13.29 -15.67
C SER A 25 -13.62 -12.42 -14.48
N ASN A 26 -13.89 -11.14 -14.74
CA ASN A 26 -14.47 -10.25 -13.75
C ASN A 26 -15.72 -10.91 -13.15
N PRO A 27 -15.95 -10.76 -11.83
CA PRO A 27 -17.25 -11.12 -11.25
C PRO A 27 -18.36 -10.39 -12.01
N ALA A 28 -19.51 -11.04 -12.13
CA ALA A 28 -20.67 -10.46 -12.81
C ALA A 28 -21.00 -9.09 -12.19
N PRO A 29 -21.33 -8.07 -13.00
CA PRO A 29 -21.65 -6.74 -12.47
C PRO A 29 -22.85 -6.83 -11.52
N MET A 30 -22.69 -6.27 -10.31
CA MET A 30 -23.81 -6.11 -9.37
C MET A 30 -24.89 -5.22 -10.01
N LYS A 31 -26.17 -5.52 -9.74
CA LYS A 31 -27.29 -4.73 -10.28
C LYS A 31 -27.38 -3.40 -9.54
N HIS A 32 -27.84 -2.36 -10.22
CA HIS A 32 -27.99 -1.00 -9.68
C HIS A 32 -28.84 -0.97 -8.39
N ASP A 33 -29.84 -1.84 -8.31
CA ASP A 33 -30.77 -1.95 -7.18
C ASP A 33 -30.14 -2.50 -5.88
N ASP A 34 -28.92 -3.06 -5.93
CA ASP A 34 -28.21 -3.64 -4.78
C ASP A 34 -27.14 -2.70 -4.17
N VAL A 35 -26.98 -1.48 -4.72
CA VAL A 35 -25.99 -0.50 -4.24
C VAL A 35 -26.62 0.33 -3.13
N HIS A 36 -26.12 0.20 -1.90
CA HIS A 36 -26.65 0.94 -0.75
C HIS A 36 -25.67 1.95 -0.19
N ALA A 37 -24.38 1.63 -0.15
CA ALA A 37 -23.35 2.51 0.38
C ALA A 37 -22.45 3.05 -0.73
N VAL A 38 -22.32 4.37 -0.83
CA VAL A 38 -21.51 5.02 -1.87
C VAL A 38 -20.50 5.98 -1.28
N TYR A 39 -19.27 5.95 -1.80
CA TYR A 39 -18.23 6.91 -1.44
C TYR A 39 -18.15 8.04 -2.49
N LEU A 40 -18.19 9.30 -2.06
CA LEU A 40 -18.02 10.44 -2.96
C LEU A 40 -16.54 10.76 -3.22
N ALA A 41 -16.13 10.69 -4.48
CA ALA A 41 -14.79 11.04 -4.94
C ALA A 41 -14.81 12.29 -5.82
N GLY A 42 -13.84 13.19 -5.67
CA GLY A 42 -13.78 14.42 -6.46
C GLY A 42 -12.57 15.31 -6.22
N PRO A 43 -12.43 16.41 -7.00
CA PRO A 43 -11.38 17.39 -6.78
C PRO A 43 -11.66 18.23 -5.53
N MET A 44 -10.64 18.41 -4.68
CA MET A 44 -10.69 19.28 -3.49
C MET A 44 -9.58 20.34 -3.49
N THR A 45 -8.34 19.93 -3.75
CA THR A 45 -7.18 20.84 -3.76
C THR A 45 -7.27 21.85 -4.90
N GLY A 46 -6.98 23.12 -4.58
CA GLY A 46 -7.00 24.23 -5.53
C GLY A 46 -8.37 24.83 -5.81
N ILE A 47 -9.42 24.36 -5.12
CA ILE A 47 -10.78 24.86 -5.26
C ILE A 47 -11.18 25.58 -3.95
N PRO A 48 -11.82 26.76 -4.02
CA PRO A 48 -12.33 27.45 -2.83
C PRO A 48 -13.14 26.53 -1.91
N ALA A 49 -12.94 26.70 -0.61
CA ALA A 49 -13.53 25.88 0.44
C ALA A 49 -13.32 24.37 0.24
N PHE A 50 -12.23 23.96 -0.42
CA PHE A 50 -11.93 22.57 -0.79
C PHE A 50 -13.06 21.87 -1.57
N ASN A 51 -13.82 22.64 -2.36
CA ASN A 51 -14.97 22.15 -3.11
C ASN A 51 -16.12 21.57 -2.25
N TYR A 52 -16.16 21.85 -0.95
CA TYR A 52 -17.19 21.34 -0.04
C TYR A 52 -18.63 21.53 -0.56
N PRO A 53 -19.01 22.70 -1.13
CA PRO A 53 -20.36 22.88 -1.66
C PRO A 53 -20.76 21.85 -2.73
N ALA A 54 -19.84 21.45 -3.62
CA ALA A 54 -20.14 20.44 -4.64
C ALA A 54 -20.33 19.06 -4.01
N PHE A 55 -19.49 18.70 -3.04
CA PHE A 55 -19.63 17.45 -2.28
C PHE A 55 -20.95 17.39 -1.50
N MET A 56 -21.36 18.49 -0.86
CA MET A 56 -22.64 18.54 -0.14
C MET A 56 -23.84 18.41 -1.07
N ASN A 57 -23.79 19.04 -2.25
CA ASN A 57 -24.87 18.96 -3.24
C ASN A 57 -24.99 17.54 -3.81
N ALA A 58 -23.87 16.91 -4.17
CA ALA A 58 -23.87 15.54 -4.65
C ALA A 58 -24.32 14.53 -3.58
N ALA A 59 -23.91 14.73 -2.32
CA ALA A 59 -24.40 13.91 -1.22
C ALA A 59 -25.92 13.99 -1.11
N ALA A 60 -26.49 15.20 -1.10
CA ALA A 60 -27.94 15.40 -1.06
C ALA A 60 -28.66 14.79 -2.27
N ALA A 61 -28.08 14.86 -3.47
CA ALA A 61 -28.65 14.26 -4.66
C ALA A 61 -28.70 12.72 -4.56
N LEU A 62 -27.61 12.08 -4.17
CA LEU A 62 -27.53 10.62 -4.01
C LEU A 62 -28.38 10.12 -2.84
N GLU A 63 -28.40 10.84 -1.73
CA GLU A 63 -29.29 10.55 -0.59
C GLU A 63 -30.76 10.66 -1.00
N GLY A 64 -31.12 11.65 -1.82
CA GLY A 64 -32.46 11.82 -2.37
C GLY A 64 -32.92 10.66 -3.27
N VAL A 65 -31.98 9.91 -3.85
CA VAL A 65 -32.22 8.69 -4.64
C VAL A 65 -32.22 7.42 -3.76
N GLY A 66 -31.78 7.52 -2.51
CA GLY A 66 -31.83 6.44 -1.52
C GLY A 66 -30.48 5.81 -1.16
N TYR A 67 -29.35 6.38 -1.60
CA TYR A 67 -28.03 5.91 -1.22
C TYR A 67 -27.61 6.41 0.17
N ALA A 68 -26.91 5.57 0.92
CA ALA A 68 -26.14 5.98 2.09
C ALA A 68 -24.77 6.52 1.61
N VAL A 69 -24.53 7.82 1.80
CA VAL A 69 -23.37 8.49 1.22
C VAL A 69 -22.29 8.74 2.26
N PHE A 70 -21.07 8.26 1.98
CA PHE A 70 -19.88 8.73 2.67
C PHE A 70 -19.30 9.92 1.93
N ASN A 71 -19.33 11.08 2.60
CA ASN A 71 -18.79 12.31 2.08
C ASN A 71 -17.46 12.67 2.79
N PRO A 72 -16.31 12.64 2.08
CA PRO A 72 -15.03 13.00 2.69
C PRO A 72 -14.98 14.46 3.17
N ALA A 73 -15.78 15.36 2.59
CA ALA A 73 -15.82 16.76 3.03
C ALA A 73 -16.38 16.92 4.45
N THR A 74 -17.34 16.09 4.86
CA THR A 74 -17.90 16.16 6.23
C THR A 74 -17.07 15.36 7.23
N HIS A 75 -16.30 14.38 6.77
CA HIS A 75 -15.52 13.49 7.64
C HIS A 75 -14.39 14.21 8.38
N THR A 76 -13.78 15.23 7.77
CA THR A 76 -12.64 15.95 8.37
C THR A 76 -13.04 17.00 9.42
N GLY A 77 -14.32 17.36 9.54
CA GLY A 77 -14.79 18.37 10.51
C GLY A 77 -14.17 19.77 10.34
N LEU A 78 -13.60 20.05 9.16
CA LEU A 78 -12.86 21.27 8.87
C LEU A 78 -13.81 22.46 8.66
N ASP A 79 -13.54 23.58 9.33
CA ASP A 79 -14.14 24.87 8.96
C ASP A 79 -13.45 25.42 7.71
N THR A 80 -14.14 25.32 6.57
CA THR A 80 -13.62 25.70 5.25
C THR A 80 -13.92 27.16 4.87
N ARG A 81 -14.56 27.94 5.76
CA ARG A 81 -14.91 29.34 5.46
C ARG A 81 -13.67 30.18 5.20
N GLY A 82 -13.62 30.81 4.04
CA GLY A 82 -12.52 31.67 3.62
C GLY A 82 -11.27 30.94 3.12
N LEU A 83 -11.29 29.61 3.03
CA LEU A 83 -10.18 28.84 2.45
C LEU A 83 -10.22 28.87 0.92
N THR A 84 -9.06 29.02 0.32
CA THR A 84 -8.77 29.04 -1.12
C THR A 84 -8.58 27.65 -1.73
N GLY A 85 -8.30 26.63 -0.90
CA GLY A 85 -7.99 25.26 -1.33
C GLY A 85 -6.51 25.01 -1.63
N ASN A 86 -5.65 26.03 -1.51
CA ASN A 86 -4.21 25.99 -1.74
C ASN A 86 -3.40 26.36 -0.49
N GLU A 87 -4.02 26.26 0.68
CA GLU A 87 -3.39 26.59 1.95
C GLU A 87 -2.10 25.78 2.15
N ALA A 88 -1.09 26.42 2.73
CA ALA A 88 0.09 25.73 3.20
C ALA A 88 -0.28 24.70 4.28
N ALA A 89 0.49 23.61 4.39
CA ALA A 89 0.19 22.51 5.31
C ALA A 89 0.15 22.93 6.80
N ASP A 90 0.78 24.04 7.15
CA ASP A 90 0.83 24.63 8.50
C ASP A 90 -0.27 25.68 8.76
N HIS A 91 -1.15 25.92 7.78
CA HIS A 91 -2.25 26.88 7.90
C HIS A 91 -3.10 26.59 9.14
N PRO A 92 -3.49 27.61 9.93
CA PRO A 92 -4.19 27.42 11.20
C PRO A 92 -5.43 26.53 11.10
N SER A 93 -6.23 26.69 10.05
CA SER A 93 -7.43 25.86 9.81
C SER A 93 -7.10 24.41 9.44
N LEU A 94 -5.90 24.10 8.92
CA LEU A 94 -5.48 22.75 8.57
C LEU A 94 -4.70 22.03 9.67
N ARG A 95 -4.45 22.68 10.82
CA ARG A 95 -3.72 22.08 11.93
C ARG A 95 -4.47 20.88 12.49
N GLY A 96 -3.80 19.72 12.51
CA GLY A 96 -4.39 18.45 12.93
C GLY A 96 -4.97 17.60 11.79
N LEU A 97 -5.04 18.13 10.56
CA LEU A 97 -5.42 17.35 9.38
C LEU A 97 -4.19 16.72 8.73
N ASP A 98 -3.85 15.52 9.16
CA ASP A 98 -2.90 14.69 8.43
C ASP A 98 -3.58 14.06 7.21
N ARG A 99 -3.14 14.49 6.02
CA ARG A 99 -3.66 13.99 4.73
C ARG A 99 -3.54 12.47 4.58
N ARG A 100 -2.50 11.84 5.14
CA ARG A 100 -2.31 10.39 5.08
C ARG A 100 -3.31 9.67 5.96
N VAL A 101 -3.60 10.21 7.14
CA VAL A 101 -4.59 9.66 8.07
C VAL A 101 -5.99 9.80 7.47
N ALA A 102 -6.33 10.95 6.90
CA ALA A 102 -7.60 11.16 6.21
C ALA A 102 -7.75 10.19 5.02
N PHE A 103 -6.72 10.07 4.19
CA PHE A 103 -6.75 9.15 3.05
C PHE A 103 -6.88 7.68 3.48
N LEU A 104 -6.24 7.28 4.58
CA LEU A 104 -6.40 5.94 5.15
C LEU A 104 -7.86 5.65 5.49
N ALA A 105 -8.54 6.57 6.19
CA ALA A 105 -9.96 6.42 6.53
C ALA A 105 -10.85 6.27 5.29
N TYR A 106 -10.58 7.05 4.23
CA TYR A 106 -11.33 6.95 2.97
C TYR A 106 -11.12 5.60 2.30
N THR A 107 -9.87 5.14 2.18
CA THR A 107 -9.57 3.83 1.58
C THR A 107 -10.17 2.69 2.38
N GLN A 108 -10.22 2.80 3.70
CA GLN A 108 -10.86 1.81 4.56
C GLN A 108 -12.37 1.74 4.28
N PHE A 109 -13.05 2.88 4.21
CA PHE A 109 -14.49 2.91 3.89
C PHE A 109 -14.76 2.34 2.49
N ILE A 110 -14.00 2.76 1.47
CA ILE A 110 -14.15 2.27 0.09
C ILE A 110 -14.04 0.74 0.04
N LEU A 111 -13.09 0.14 0.77
CA LEU A 111 -12.84 -1.29 0.71
C LEU A 111 -13.74 -2.13 1.61
N ALA A 112 -14.17 -1.57 2.75
CA ALA A 112 -14.90 -2.33 3.77
C ALA A 112 -16.42 -2.15 3.69
N GLU A 113 -16.89 -1.01 3.18
CA GLU A 113 -18.30 -0.59 3.31
C GLU A 113 -18.95 -0.16 2.00
N ALA A 114 -18.21 0.39 1.04
CA ALA A 114 -18.80 0.93 -0.18
C ALA A 114 -19.14 -0.16 -1.22
N ASP A 115 -20.32 -0.06 -1.81
CA ASP A 115 -20.75 -0.85 -2.98
C ASP A 115 -20.35 -0.15 -4.30
N ALA A 116 -20.24 1.18 -4.27
CA ALA A 116 -19.84 1.99 -5.41
C ALA A 116 -19.05 3.25 -5.00
N VAL A 117 -18.27 3.79 -5.94
CA VAL A 117 -17.67 5.12 -5.85
C VAL A 117 -18.40 6.07 -6.80
N ALA A 118 -18.96 7.13 -6.23
CA ALA A 118 -19.64 8.19 -6.95
C ALA A 118 -18.67 9.32 -7.27
N VAL A 119 -18.49 9.66 -8.55
CA VAL A 119 -17.48 10.62 -9.00
C VAL A 119 -18.09 11.99 -9.36
N LEU A 120 -17.49 13.06 -8.83
CA LEU A 120 -17.83 14.44 -9.18
C LEU A 120 -17.21 14.85 -10.53
N PRO A 121 -17.79 15.84 -11.25
CA PRO A 121 -17.19 16.37 -12.48
C PRO A 121 -15.75 16.82 -12.28
N GLY A 122 -14.86 16.40 -13.19
CA GLY A 122 -13.43 16.74 -13.17
C GLY A 122 -12.59 15.88 -12.22
N TRP A 123 -13.15 14.80 -11.65
CA TRP A 123 -12.42 13.83 -10.82
C TRP A 123 -11.18 13.26 -11.53
N GLU A 124 -11.20 13.16 -12.85
CA GLU A 124 -10.13 12.64 -13.72
C GLU A 124 -8.84 13.45 -13.60
N THR A 125 -8.95 14.71 -13.18
CA THR A 125 -7.79 15.60 -12.98
C THR A 125 -7.29 15.61 -11.53
N SER A 126 -8.08 15.08 -10.59
CA SER A 126 -7.75 15.02 -9.16
C SER A 126 -6.89 13.80 -8.85
N LYS A 127 -5.65 14.02 -8.38
CA LYS A 127 -4.75 12.93 -7.99
C LYS A 127 -5.34 12.01 -6.92
N GLY A 128 -6.09 12.57 -5.97
CA GLY A 128 -6.76 11.81 -4.90
C GLY A 128 -7.93 11.00 -5.43
N ALA A 129 -8.85 11.64 -6.15
CA ALA A 129 -10.04 10.96 -6.68
C ALA A 129 -9.67 9.86 -7.67
N ARG A 130 -8.64 10.06 -8.51
CA ARG A 130 -8.12 9.00 -9.37
C ARG A 130 -7.60 7.78 -8.61
N ALA A 131 -6.94 8.01 -7.47
CA ALA A 131 -6.44 6.92 -6.63
C ALA A 131 -7.60 6.14 -5.99
N GLU A 132 -8.63 6.84 -5.53
CA GLU A 132 -9.86 6.26 -4.98
C GLU A 132 -10.63 5.45 -6.04
N VAL A 133 -10.80 5.99 -7.25
CA VAL A 133 -11.46 5.28 -8.36
C VAL A 133 -10.64 4.08 -8.83
N ALA A 134 -9.31 4.20 -8.90
CA ALA A 134 -8.45 3.07 -9.23
C ALA A 134 -8.53 1.95 -8.17
N LEU A 135 -8.63 2.32 -6.89
CA LEU A 135 -8.84 1.39 -5.79
C LEU A 135 -10.18 0.66 -5.92
N ALA A 136 -11.26 1.40 -6.18
CA ALA A 136 -12.60 0.86 -6.37
C ALA A 136 -12.67 -0.12 -7.54
N LEU A 137 -12.09 0.24 -8.69
CA LEU A 137 -12.01 -0.64 -9.87
C LEU A 137 -11.21 -1.92 -9.58
N ALA A 138 -10.10 -1.80 -8.85
CA ALA A 138 -9.30 -2.96 -8.45
C ALA A 138 -10.04 -3.88 -7.46
N ALA A 139 -10.91 -3.32 -6.63
CA ALA A 139 -11.79 -4.05 -5.71
C ALA A 139 -13.06 -4.60 -6.38
N GLY A 140 -13.32 -4.27 -7.66
CA GLY A 140 -14.51 -4.70 -8.40
C GLY A 140 -15.78 -3.90 -8.10
N LEU A 141 -15.65 -2.72 -7.50
CA LEU A 141 -16.76 -1.82 -7.20
C LEU A 141 -17.24 -1.09 -8.45
N LEU A 142 -18.50 -0.66 -8.42
CA LEU A 142 -19.09 0.15 -9.48
C LEU A 142 -18.61 1.60 -9.39
N ILE A 143 -18.47 2.26 -10.53
CA ILE A 143 -18.29 3.70 -10.60
C ILE A 143 -19.57 4.32 -11.15
N ILE A 144 -20.08 5.33 -10.45
CA ILE A 144 -21.32 6.02 -10.80
C ILE A 144 -21.08 7.54 -10.84
N ASP A 145 -21.89 8.25 -11.61
CA ASP A 145 -21.89 9.72 -11.62
C ASP A 145 -22.53 10.26 -10.34
N ALA A 146 -21.86 11.20 -9.66
CA ALA A 146 -22.32 11.71 -8.37
C ALA A 146 -23.54 12.63 -8.43
N MET A 147 -23.96 13.07 -9.62
CA MET A 147 -25.14 13.92 -9.82
C MET A 147 -26.34 13.11 -10.33
N THR A 148 -26.13 12.07 -11.14
CA THR A 148 -27.21 11.27 -11.72
C THR A 148 -27.38 9.90 -11.07
N GLY A 149 -26.35 9.38 -10.40
CA GLY A 149 -26.32 8.01 -9.87
C GLY A 149 -26.27 6.93 -10.96
N GLU A 150 -26.07 7.31 -12.22
CA GLU A 150 -25.96 6.39 -13.35
C GLU A 150 -24.55 5.79 -13.43
N ARG A 151 -24.44 4.60 -14.00
CA ARG A 151 -23.16 3.92 -14.15
C ARG A 151 -22.26 4.66 -15.13
N THR A 152 -21.04 4.94 -14.71
CA THR A 152 -20.02 5.58 -15.53
C THR A 152 -19.05 4.54 -16.06
N GLU A 153 -18.88 4.49 -17.37
CA GLU A 153 -17.77 3.74 -17.96
C GLU A 153 -16.47 4.51 -17.74
N VAL A 154 -15.56 3.94 -16.95
CA VAL A 154 -14.27 4.56 -16.66
C VAL A 154 -13.18 3.93 -17.50
N ASP A 155 -12.67 4.68 -18.48
CA ASP A 155 -11.40 4.38 -19.12
C ASP A 155 -10.27 5.16 -18.45
N LEU A 156 -9.58 4.51 -17.50
CA LEU A 156 -8.41 5.09 -16.84
C LEU A 156 -7.25 5.42 -17.81
N ARG A 157 -7.25 4.88 -19.04
CA ARG A 157 -6.27 5.19 -20.09
C ARG A 157 -6.61 6.48 -20.85
N ALA A 158 -7.88 6.86 -20.92
CA ALA A 158 -8.34 8.09 -21.56
C ALA A 158 -8.16 9.33 -20.65
N ALA A 159 -8.04 9.12 -19.33
CA ALA A 159 -7.83 10.15 -18.31
C ALA A 159 -6.33 10.45 -18.02
N GLU A 160 -5.44 10.20 -18.97
CA GLU A 160 -4.08 10.72 -18.90
C GLU A 160 -4.11 12.22 -19.22
N PRO A 161 -3.76 13.14 -18.30
CA PRO A 161 -3.51 14.51 -18.71
C PRO A 161 -2.44 14.47 -19.80
N GLN A 162 -2.70 15.15 -20.92
CA GLN A 162 -1.72 15.36 -21.99
C GLN A 162 -0.55 16.17 -21.42
N THR A 163 0.32 15.48 -20.71
CA THR A 163 1.63 15.97 -20.31
C THR A 163 2.46 16.08 -21.58
N PRO A 164 3.25 17.14 -21.76
CA PRO A 164 4.25 17.13 -22.82
C PRO A 164 5.07 15.86 -22.61
N ARG A 165 5.09 14.99 -23.64
CA ARG A 165 5.80 13.70 -23.62
C ARG A 165 7.23 13.95 -23.15
N CYS A 166 7.49 13.64 -21.88
CA CYS A 166 8.86 13.49 -21.42
C CYS A 166 9.35 12.19 -22.05
N ALA A 167 10.28 12.31 -23.00
CA ALA A 167 10.80 11.21 -23.80
C ALA A 167 11.63 10.24 -22.94
N SER A 168 10.98 9.41 -22.11
CA SER A 168 11.61 8.24 -21.49
C SER A 168 10.59 7.27 -20.89
N GLN A 169 9.58 6.85 -21.63
CA GLN A 169 8.80 5.68 -21.22
C GLN A 169 9.47 4.42 -21.75
N ARG A 170 10.28 3.75 -20.91
CA ARG A 170 10.59 2.33 -21.10
C ARG A 170 9.51 1.52 -20.37
N PRO A 171 8.99 0.43 -20.97
CA PRO A 171 7.95 -0.37 -20.35
C PRO A 171 8.47 -1.05 -19.09
N VAL A 172 7.69 -0.99 -18.00
CA VAL A 172 7.94 -1.76 -16.77
C VAL A 172 7.60 -3.22 -17.07
N ALA A 173 8.61 -4.08 -17.10
CA ALA A 173 8.44 -5.52 -17.26
C ALA A 173 7.92 -6.14 -15.95
N LEU A 174 6.88 -6.97 -16.07
CA LEU A 174 6.38 -7.86 -15.02
C LEU A 174 7.55 -8.71 -14.48
N VAL A 175 7.70 -8.78 -13.15
CA VAL A 175 8.77 -9.54 -12.47
C VAL A 175 8.77 -11.01 -12.94
N PRO A 176 9.84 -11.55 -13.54
CA PRO A 176 9.90 -12.96 -13.85
C PRO A 176 10.32 -13.77 -12.62
N ALA A 177 9.69 -14.94 -12.47
CA ALA A 177 10.01 -15.96 -11.49
C ALA A 177 11.53 -16.19 -11.40
N ILE A 178 12.02 -16.23 -10.16
CA ILE A 178 13.41 -16.49 -9.79
C ILE A 178 13.84 -17.81 -10.43
N THR A 179 14.58 -17.72 -11.53
CA THR A 179 15.38 -18.84 -12.03
C THR A 179 16.73 -18.29 -12.43
N ALA A 180 17.76 -18.85 -11.81
CA ALA A 180 19.15 -18.44 -11.96
C ALA A 180 19.56 -18.33 -13.44
N ALA A 181 20.06 -17.16 -13.83
CA ALA A 181 21.36 -16.99 -14.49
C ALA A 181 21.54 -15.59 -15.12
N ARG A 182 22.77 -15.08 -14.92
CA ARG A 182 23.56 -14.10 -15.70
C ARG A 182 23.75 -12.76 -15.01
N ARG A 183 25.02 -12.51 -14.64
CA ARG A 183 25.57 -11.17 -14.40
C ARG A 183 25.31 -10.35 -15.66
N SER A 184 24.45 -9.33 -15.57
CA SER A 184 24.38 -8.26 -16.56
C SER A 184 25.22 -7.10 -16.05
N GLU A 185 26.06 -6.55 -16.92
CA GLU A 185 26.88 -5.37 -16.68
C GLU A 185 26.02 -4.22 -16.11
N SER A 186 26.35 -3.79 -14.89
CA SER A 186 25.63 -2.72 -14.20
C SER A 186 25.96 -1.38 -14.87
N GLY A 187 24.94 -0.72 -15.43
CA GLY A 187 25.05 0.68 -15.82
C GLY A 187 25.22 1.55 -14.56
N GLU A 188 26.46 1.79 -14.16
CA GLU A 188 26.82 2.67 -13.04
C GLU A 188 26.42 4.11 -13.39
N VAL A 189 25.48 4.70 -12.65
CA VAL A 189 25.09 6.11 -12.81
C VAL A 189 26.24 6.97 -12.31
N ARG A 190 27.02 7.60 -13.20
CA ARG A 190 28.19 8.40 -12.80
C ARG A 190 27.84 9.89 -12.67
N ILE A 191 28.15 10.47 -11.52
CA ILE A 191 28.11 11.90 -11.26
C ILE A 191 29.47 12.48 -11.67
N THR A 192 29.46 13.52 -12.52
CA THR A 192 30.69 14.19 -13.00
C THR A 192 30.85 15.53 -12.29
N SER A 193 32.01 15.77 -11.67
CA SER A 193 32.35 17.06 -11.04
C SER A 193 32.78 18.11 -12.07
N ALA A 194 32.86 19.38 -11.63
CA ALA A 194 33.36 20.49 -12.45
C ALA A 194 34.83 20.32 -12.93
N THR A 195 35.60 19.43 -12.30
CA THR A 195 36.98 19.10 -12.70
C THR A 195 37.05 17.90 -13.66
N GLY A 196 35.90 17.33 -14.06
CA GLY A 196 35.81 16.16 -14.92
C GLY A 196 35.91 14.81 -14.19
N GLY A 197 35.97 14.81 -12.85
CA GLY A 197 36.01 13.58 -12.06
C GLY A 197 34.65 12.89 -12.06
N GLN A 198 34.61 11.64 -12.51
CA GLN A 198 33.38 10.83 -12.56
C GLN A 198 33.35 9.83 -11.40
N LYS A 199 32.24 9.75 -10.66
CA LYS A 199 32.03 8.76 -9.60
C LYS A 199 30.64 8.15 -9.69
N GLY A 200 30.56 6.82 -9.69
CA GLY A 200 29.29 6.12 -9.70
C GLY A 200 28.49 6.26 -8.40
N GLN A 201 27.19 6.44 -8.56
CA GLN A 201 26.22 6.23 -7.51
C GLN A 201 26.03 4.72 -7.37
N LYS A 202 26.42 4.21 -6.19
CA LYS A 202 26.24 2.81 -5.82
C LYS A 202 24.83 2.62 -5.27
N GLU A 203 24.26 1.44 -5.46
CA GLU A 203 22.97 1.06 -4.87
C GLU A 203 22.98 1.19 -3.33
N ALA A 204 24.12 0.88 -2.71
CA ALA A 204 24.36 1.14 -1.29
C ALA A 204 24.59 2.64 -1.02
N ALA A 205 23.50 3.40 -0.93
CA ALA A 205 23.48 4.83 -0.65
C ALA A 205 23.52 5.13 0.86
N PHE A 206 24.67 4.86 1.50
CA PHE A 206 24.87 5.11 2.95
C PHE A 206 24.62 6.56 3.36
N ASP A 207 24.79 7.50 2.45
CA ASP A 207 24.55 8.94 2.64
C ASP A 207 23.07 9.28 2.90
N LEU A 208 22.14 8.44 2.46
CA LEU A 208 20.71 8.62 2.72
C LEU A 208 20.26 8.14 4.11
N ILE A 209 21.11 7.39 4.81
CA ILE A 209 20.81 6.94 6.16
C ILE A 209 21.11 8.11 7.12
N PRO A 210 20.18 8.53 7.98
CA PRO A 210 20.42 9.62 8.92
C PRO A 210 21.68 9.39 9.78
N ALA A 211 22.71 10.21 9.57
CA ALA A 211 24.02 10.03 10.20
C ALA A 211 23.97 10.02 11.74
N GLY A 212 23.00 10.74 12.33
CA GLY A 212 22.78 10.72 13.77
C GLY A 212 22.39 9.33 14.28
N VAL A 213 21.47 8.65 13.60
CA VAL A 213 21.02 7.30 13.95
C VAL A 213 22.16 6.30 13.76
N LEU A 214 22.93 6.41 12.67
CA LEU A 214 24.13 5.58 12.47
C LEU A 214 25.15 5.75 13.59
N ARG A 215 25.36 6.99 14.07
CA ARG A 215 26.27 7.26 15.19
C ARG A 215 25.78 6.63 16.48
N GLU A 216 24.50 6.75 16.81
CA GLU A 216 23.91 6.13 18.00
C GLU A 216 24.07 4.60 17.96
N LEU A 217 23.79 3.98 16.81
CA LEU A 217 23.98 2.55 16.60
C LEU A 217 25.46 2.13 16.76
N ALA A 218 26.39 2.90 16.19
CA ALA A 218 27.81 2.62 16.31
C ALA A 218 28.30 2.72 17.77
N VAL A 219 27.83 3.73 18.50
CA VAL A 219 28.09 3.88 19.94
C VAL A 219 27.55 2.68 20.72
N LEU A 220 26.36 2.20 20.39
CA LEU A 220 25.76 1.03 21.03
C LEU A 220 26.58 -0.24 20.80
N PHE A 221 27.07 -0.50 19.58
CA PHE A 221 28.01 -1.61 19.33
C PHE A 221 29.29 -1.49 20.15
N GLY A 222 29.85 -0.27 20.26
CA GLY A 222 31.04 -0.02 21.08
C GLY A 222 30.80 -0.27 22.57
N ARG A 223 29.70 0.28 23.12
CA ARG A 223 29.29 0.07 24.53
C ARG A 223 29.02 -1.40 24.81
N GLY A 224 28.32 -2.10 23.91
CA GLY A 224 28.09 -3.53 23.99
C GLY A 224 29.37 -4.36 24.02
N ASN A 225 30.38 -3.98 23.22
CA ASN A 225 31.67 -4.67 23.19
C ASN A 225 32.54 -4.38 24.44
N LEU A 226 32.31 -3.27 25.13
CA LEU A 226 32.94 -2.98 26.42
C LEU A 226 32.25 -3.74 27.57
N LYS A 227 30.91 -3.76 27.57
CA LYS A 227 30.10 -4.47 28.57
C LYS A 227 30.24 -5.99 28.46
N TYR A 228 30.30 -6.49 27.23
CA TYR A 228 30.51 -7.91 26.91
C TYR A 228 31.78 -8.04 26.05
N PRO A 229 32.96 -8.17 26.69
CA PRO A 229 34.23 -8.22 25.98
C PRO A 229 34.29 -9.35 24.95
N PRO A 230 35.09 -9.19 23.88
CA PRO A 230 35.35 -10.25 22.93
C PRO A 230 35.90 -11.53 23.58
N GLY A 231 35.67 -12.66 22.91
CA GLY A 231 36.26 -13.94 23.30
C GLY A 231 37.79 -13.97 23.15
N PRO A 232 38.45 -15.07 23.55
CA PRO A 232 39.91 -15.22 23.46
C PRO A 232 40.50 -15.03 22.06
N ASP A 233 39.70 -15.28 21.03
CA ASP A 233 40.02 -15.11 19.61
C ASP A 233 39.80 -13.67 19.10
N GLY A 234 39.36 -12.76 19.97
CA GLY A 234 39.01 -11.38 19.63
C GLY A 234 37.65 -11.25 18.96
N THR A 235 36.85 -12.32 18.86
CA THR A 235 35.51 -12.26 18.27
C THR A 235 34.55 -11.51 19.21
N PRO A 236 33.85 -10.45 18.75
CA PRO A 236 32.86 -9.76 19.56
C PRO A 236 31.80 -10.72 20.13
N ASN A 237 31.47 -10.58 21.41
CA ASN A 237 30.59 -11.52 22.12
C ASN A 237 29.27 -11.80 21.40
N TRP A 238 28.64 -10.76 20.83
CA TRP A 238 27.37 -10.93 20.12
C TRP A 238 27.45 -11.84 18.88
N LYS A 239 28.64 -12.00 18.27
CA LYS A 239 28.88 -12.91 17.13
C LYS A 239 29.01 -14.38 17.56
N ALA A 240 29.15 -14.67 18.85
CA ALA A 240 29.18 -16.04 19.34
C ALA A 240 27.87 -16.79 19.04
N GLY A 241 26.75 -16.06 18.92
CA GLY A 241 25.43 -16.63 18.66
C GLY A 241 24.76 -17.12 19.94
N TYR A 242 23.43 -17.11 19.94
CA TYR A 242 22.57 -17.57 21.03
C TYR A 242 21.13 -17.70 20.48
N PRO A 243 20.21 -18.41 21.18
CA PRO A 243 18.86 -18.64 20.68
C PRO A 243 18.16 -17.35 20.25
N TRP A 244 17.58 -17.36 19.05
CA TRP A 244 16.99 -16.16 18.41
C TRP A 244 15.85 -15.55 19.24
N SER A 245 15.12 -16.38 20.00
CA SER A 245 14.10 -15.95 20.94
C SER A 245 14.60 -14.96 21.99
N LEU A 246 15.88 -15.03 22.40
CA LEU A 246 16.46 -14.10 23.37
C LEU A 246 16.66 -12.71 22.76
N THR A 247 17.14 -12.64 21.51
CA THR A 247 17.23 -11.37 20.75
C THR A 247 15.84 -10.79 20.54
N LYS A 248 14.86 -11.63 20.16
CA LYS A 248 13.46 -11.20 19.99
C LYS A 248 12.88 -10.67 21.29
N ALA A 249 13.02 -11.39 22.40
CA ALA A 249 12.46 -10.95 23.68
C ALA A 249 13.07 -9.61 24.15
N ALA A 250 14.36 -9.38 23.91
CA ALA A 250 15.00 -8.10 24.21
C ALA A 250 14.51 -6.97 23.29
N LEU A 251 14.38 -7.24 21.98
CA LEU A 251 13.75 -6.34 21.01
C LEU A 251 12.36 -5.89 21.48
N ASP A 252 11.51 -6.84 21.88
CA ASP A 252 10.14 -6.56 22.31
C ASP A 252 10.10 -5.69 23.56
N ARG A 253 11.00 -5.92 24.52
CA ARG A 253 11.09 -5.07 25.71
C ARG A 253 11.40 -3.62 25.33
N HIS A 254 12.39 -3.39 24.48
CA HIS A 254 12.72 -2.03 24.06
C HIS A 254 11.59 -1.36 23.26
N ILE A 255 10.96 -2.08 22.32
CA ILE A 255 9.84 -1.53 21.54
C ILE A 255 8.64 -1.23 22.44
N ASN A 256 8.30 -2.13 23.36
CA ASN A 256 7.15 -1.94 24.25
C ASN A 256 7.39 -0.82 25.26
N THR A 257 8.59 -0.67 25.83
CA THR A 257 8.93 0.46 26.71
C THR A 257 8.83 1.81 25.98
N PHE A 258 9.29 1.87 24.73
CA PHE A 258 9.09 3.06 23.90
C PHE A 258 7.60 3.31 23.60
N TRP A 259 6.87 2.27 23.20
CA TRP A 259 5.47 2.38 22.80
C TRP A 259 4.53 2.75 23.95
N SER A 260 4.81 2.25 25.15
CA SER A 260 4.08 2.59 26.38
C SER A 260 4.37 4.02 26.85
N ARG A 261 5.35 4.72 26.26
CA ARG A 261 5.88 6.02 26.68
C ARG A 261 6.45 6.00 28.10
N GLU A 262 6.96 4.85 28.53
CA GLU A 262 7.64 4.73 29.81
C GLU A 262 8.99 5.44 29.77
N GLU A 263 9.83 5.11 28.79
CA GLU A 263 11.15 5.73 28.59
C GLU A 263 11.49 5.85 27.09
N ASP A 264 11.99 7.01 26.68
CA ASP A 264 12.50 7.23 25.32
C ASP A 264 13.97 6.79 25.16
N TYR A 265 14.76 6.99 26.21
CA TYR A 265 16.19 6.68 26.26
C TYR A 265 16.47 5.63 27.32
N ASP A 266 17.18 4.59 26.92
CA ASP A 266 17.64 3.54 27.82
C ASP A 266 18.71 4.10 28.76
N ALA A 267 18.45 4.05 30.07
CA ALA A 267 19.36 4.62 31.07
C ALA A 267 20.71 3.90 31.17
N GLU A 268 20.75 2.61 30.83
CA GLU A 268 21.96 1.79 30.91
C GLU A 268 22.93 2.10 29.76
N MET A 269 22.42 2.13 28.53
CA MET A 269 23.20 2.32 27.32
C MET A 269 23.20 3.76 26.84
N GLY A 270 22.37 4.66 27.38
CA GLY A 270 22.32 6.08 27.03
C GLY A 270 21.99 6.35 25.56
N VAL A 271 21.17 5.51 24.95
CA VAL A 271 20.68 5.61 23.56
C VAL A 271 19.17 5.39 23.53
N LYS A 272 18.50 5.74 22.43
CA LYS A 272 17.05 5.56 22.32
C LYS A 272 16.67 4.08 22.41
N HIS A 273 15.53 3.77 23.04
CA HIS A 273 14.97 2.40 23.03
C HIS A 273 14.78 1.87 21.61
N VAL A 274 14.35 2.72 20.68
CA VAL A 274 14.23 2.36 19.25
C VAL A 274 15.58 2.03 18.59
N VAL A 275 16.69 2.60 19.06
CA VAL A 275 18.04 2.26 18.55
C VAL A 275 18.50 0.91 19.11
N ASN A 276 18.19 0.60 20.37
CA ASN A 276 18.40 -0.75 20.93
C ASN A 276 17.59 -1.80 20.14
N ALA A 277 16.35 -1.48 19.78
CA ALA A 277 15.53 -2.33 18.92
C ALA A 277 16.16 -2.55 17.52
N ILE A 278 16.64 -1.49 16.87
CA ILE A 278 17.37 -1.59 15.59
C ILE A 278 18.60 -2.50 15.72
N TRP A 279 19.35 -2.41 16.82
CA TRP A 279 20.50 -3.27 17.06
C TRP A 279 20.10 -4.75 17.09
N HIS A 280 19.03 -5.11 17.79
CA HIS A 280 18.54 -6.49 17.82
C HIS A 280 18.09 -6.98 16.44
N LEU A 281 17.44 -6.14 15.63
CA LEU A 281 17.06 -6.49 14.26
C LEU A 281 18.29 -6.73 13.37
N ILE A 282 19.32 -5.90 13.48
CA ILE A 282 20.58 -6.06 12.73
C ILE A 282 21.30 -7.35 13.13
N VAL A 283 21.40 -7.63 14.43
CA VAL A 283 22.02 -8.86 14.93
C VAL A 283 21.24 -10.09 14.48
N LEU A 284 19.91 -10.05 14.52
CA LEU A 284 19.06 -11.14 14.06
C LEU A 284 19.21 -11.38 12.56
N ALA A 285 19.23 -10.32 11.74
CA ALA A 285 19.48 -10.42 10.31
C ALA A 285 20.86 -11.05 10.02
N TRP A 286 21.89 -10.68 10.80
CA TRP A 286 23.20 -11.31 10.70
C TRP A 286 23.17 -12.79 11.14
N PHE A 287 22.42 -13.13 12.20
CA PHE A 287 22.25 -14.52 12.65
C PHE A 287 21.58 -15.42 11.62
N MET A 288 20.62 -14.91 10.85
CA MET A 288 19.97 -15.68 9.78
C MET A 288 20.98 -16.26 8.78
N GLU A 289 22.06 -15.55 8.51
CA GLU A 289 23.09 -15.96 7.56
C GLU A 289 24.27 -16.67 8.22
N ASN A 290 24.61 -16.31 9.47
CA ASN A 290 25.88 -16.70 10.10
C ASN A 290 25.74 -17.62 11.33
N ARG A 291 24.53 -17.71 11.88
CA ARG A 291 24.18 -18.45 13.10
C ARG A 291 22.79 -19.14 13.01
N PRO A 292 22.47 -19.83 11.89
CA PRO A 292 21.18 -20.52 11.74
C PRO A 292 20.98 -21.68 12.73
N GLU A 293 22.05 -22.23 13.28
CA GLU A 293 22.02 -23.29 14.31
C GLU A 293 21.33 -22.85 15.61
N PHE A 294 21.16 -21.54 15.82
CA PHE A 294 20.47 -20.97 16.97
C PHE A 294 19.03 -20.50 16.67
N ASP A 295 18.48 -20.80 15.49
CA ASP A 295 17.09 -20.54 15.16
C ASP A 295 16.16 -21.47 15.97
N ASP A 296 15.58 -20.92 17.03
CA ASP A 296 14.65 -21.59 17.94
C ASP A 296 13.21 -21.09 17.77
N ARG A 297 12.91 -20.46 16.63
CA ARG A 297 11.55 -19.99 16.36
C ARG A 297 10.58 -21.17 16.41
N PRO A 298 9.38 -20.97 16.98
CA PRO A 298 8.36 -22.00 16.91
C PRO A 298 8.11 -22.33 15.44
N ARG A 299 8.06 -23.63 15.13
CA ARG A 299 7.54 -24.07 13.83
C ARG A 299 6.14 -23.51 13.70
N ALA A 300 5.72 -23.16 12.48
CA ALA A 300 4.36 -22.73 12.22
C ALA A 300 3.42 -23.69 12.95
N GLU A 301 2.70 -23.19 13.95
CA GLU A 301 1.67 -23.97 14.59
C GLU A 301 0.74 -24.39 13.46
N THR A 302 0.60 -25.69 13.23
CA THR A 302 -0.56 -26.18 12.48
C THR A 302 -1.75 -25.68 13.27
N TYR A 303 -2.36 -24.59 12.80
CA TYR A 303 -3.60 -24.11 13.36
C TYR A 303 -4.65 -25.16 12.99
N VAL A 304 -4.84 -26.15 13.86
CA VAL A 304 -5.79 -27.24 13.65
C VAL A 304 -7.18 -26.71 14.01
N GLY A 305 -7.83 -26.12 13.01
CA GLY A 305 -9.24 -25.75 13.08
C GLY A 305 -9.48 -24.26 13.03
N ALA A 306 -10.41 -23.83 12.18
CA ALA A 306 -10.98 -22.50 12.28
C ALA A 306 -11.47 -22.25 13.72
N LEU A 307 -11.27 -21.04 14.22
CA LEU A 307 -11.87 -20.63 15.50
C LEU A 307 -13.37 -20.91 15.45
N PRO A 308 -13.97 -21.46 16.52
CA PRO A 308 -15.41 -21.64 16.58
C PRO A 308 -16.08 -20.29 16.35
N THR A 309 -16.94 -20.22 15.34
CA THR A 309 -17.72 -19.02 15.07
C THR A 309 -18.59 -18.72 16.30
N PRO A 310 -18.44 -17.54 16.94
CA PRO A 310 -19.25 -17.21 18.11
C PRO A 310 -20.75 -17.24 17.78
N GLN A 311 -21.58 -17.73 18.71
CA GLN A 311 -23.02 -17.90 18.49
C GLN A 311 -23.70 -16.60 18.03
N TRP A 312 -23.29 -15.45 18.57
CA TRP A 312 -23.83 -14.16 18.14
C TRP A 312 -23.62 -13.86 16.65
N LEU A 313 -22.54 -14.37 16.03
CA LEU A 313 -22.25 -14.19 14.61
C LEU A 313 -23.12 -15.12 13.74
N LEU A 314 -23.44 -16.31 14.26
CA LEU A 314 -24.39 -17.24 13.65
C LEU A 314 -25.83 -16.71 13.78
N ASP A 315 -26.19 -16.16 14.94
CA ASP A 315 -27.49 -15.56 15.20
C ASP A 315 -27.72 -14.34 14.31
N LYS A 316 -26.68 -13.52 14.11
CA LYS A 316 -26.72 -12.40 13.16
C LYS A 316 -26.95 -12.90 11.73
N ALA A 317 -26.18 -13.87 11.26
CA ALA A 317 -26.36 -14.45 9.93
C ALA A 317 -27.74 -15.10 9.74
N ALA A 318 -28.29 -15.74 10.78
CA ALA A 318 -29.62 -16.33 10.74
C ALA A 318 -30.74 -15.29 10.75
N ALA A 319 -30.59 -14.19 11.51
CA ALA A 319 -31.53 -13.08 11.51
C ALA A 319 -31.56 -12.37 10.16
N ASP A 320 -30.39 -12.19 9.53
CA ASP A 320 -30.25 -11.60 8.21
C ASP A 320 -30.86 -12.50 7.12
N ALA A 321 -30.78 -13.83 7.27
CA ALA A 321 -31.38 -14.80 6.36
C ALA A 321 -32.91 -15.00 6.55
N ALA A 322 -33.47 -14.62 7.70
CA ALA A 322 -34.88 -14.82 8.05
C ALA A 322 -35.79 -13.64 7.71
N GLN A 323 -35.25 -12.53 7.18
CA GLN A 323 -36.08 -11.43 6.70
C GLN A 323 -36.88 -11.89 5.47
N PRO A 324 -38.23 -11.84 5.49
CA PRO A 324 -39.03 -12.28 4.37
C PRO A 324 -38.79 -11.37 3.16
N LEU A 325 -38.51 -11.97 2.00
CA LEU A 325 -38.61 -11.32 0.70
C LEU A 325 -39.98 -10.64 0.63
N ILE A 326 -39.99 -9.31 0.65
CA ILE A 326 -41.22 -8.52 0.47
C ILE A 326 -41.78 -8.90 -0.90
N GLN A 327 -42.86 -9.71 -0.89
CA GLN A 327 -43.63 -9.97 -2.10
C GLN A 327 -44.39 -8.69 -2.44
N ASP A 328 -43.91 -8.00 -3.48
CA ASP A 328 -44.58 -6.86 -4.05
C ASP A 328 -45.98 -7.27 -4.56
N THR A 329 -47.01 -6.82 -3.84
CA THR A 329 -48.43 -7.05 -4.16
C THR A 329 -49.03 -5.92 -5.00
N SER A 330 -48.22 -5.06 -5.63
CA SER A 330 -48.71 -3.85 -6.30
C SER A 330 -49.16 -4.00 -7.76
N ARG A 331 -49.28 -5.22 -8.33
CA ARG A 331 -49.96 -5.40 -9.63
C ARG A 331 -51.44 -5.71 -9.44
N GLY A 332 -52.24 -4.65 -9.38
CA GLY A 332 -53.69 -4.70 -9.60
C GLY A 332 -54.05 -5.17 -11.03
N PRO A 333 -55.26 -5.70 -11.25
CA PRO A 333 -55.61 -6.43 -12.47
C PRO A 333 -55.84 -5.49 -13.65
N ALA A 334 -55.27 -5.85 -14.80
CA ALA A 334 -55.68 -5.40 -16.13
C ALA A 334 -55.90 -6.64 -17.00
#